data_AF-A0AAV3WLL3-F1
#
_entry.id   AF-A0AAV3WLL3-F1
#
_cell.length_a   1.000
_cell.length_b   1.000
_cell.length_c   1.000
_cell.angle_alpha   90.00
_cell.angle_beta   90.00
_cell.angle_gamma   90.00
#
_symmetry.space_group_name_H-M   'P 1'
#
loop_
_entity.id
_entity.type
_entity.pdbx_description
1 polymer ?
#
loop_
_entity_poly.entity_id
_entity_poly.type
_entity_poly.pdbx_seq_one_letter_code
_entity_poly.pdbx_strand_id
1 'polypeptide(L)'
;MVMGLCLLVYNQAQRKLRQALESAGSIRNQVKKLTNKPTMRWVFQMFQAVHLVTLNGADQVSNLTSERQQILNYLGQVCGQYYLMVEDG
;
A
#
# COMPACT_ATOMS: atom_id res chain seq x y z
N MET A 1 -6.00 -0.70 26.90
CA MET A 1 -6.97 -0.40 25.81
C MET A 1 -6.33 -0.06 24.45
N VAL A 2 -5.01 -0.21 24.27
CA VAL A 2 -4.33 0.09 22.98
C VAL A 2 -4.57 -1.02 21.94
N MET A 3 -4.54 -2.29 22.36
CA MET A 3 -4.69 -3.44 21.45
C MET A 3 -6.02 -3.44 20.69
N GLY A 4 -7.13 -3.07 21.33
CA GLY A 4 -8.44 -3.01 20.69
C GLY A 4 -8.53 -1.92 19.62
N LEU A 5 -7.95 -0.74 19.89
CA LEU A 5 -7.90 0.35 18.92
C LEU A 5 -7.04 -0.02 17.71
N CYS A 6 -5.87 -0.64 17.93
CA CYS A 6 -5.01 -1.12 16.84
C CYS A 6 -5.74 -2.15 15.96
N LEU A 7 -6.45 -3.10 16.56
CA LEU A 7 -7.25 -4.09 15.81
C LEU A 7 -8.39 -3.44 15.03
N LEU A 8 -9.03 -2.40 15.58
CA LEU A 8 -10.09 -1.66 14.90
C LEU A 8 -9.53 -0.94 13.67
N VAL A 9 -8.43 -0.18 13.82
CA VAL A 9 -7.78 0.51 12.71
C VAL A 9 -7.31 -0.50 11.64
N TYR A 10 -6.72 -1.61 12.07
CA TYR A 10 -6.31 -2.69 11.17
C TYR A 10 -7.48 -3.26 10.36
N ASN A 11 -8.59 -3.60 11.04
CA ASN A 11 -9.78 -4.13 10.36
C ASN A 11 -10.41 -3.09 9.43
N GLN A 12 -10.42 -1.82 9.83
CA GLN A 12 -10.95 -0.73 9.01
C GLN A 12 -10.13 -0.54 7.73
N ALA A 13 -8.79 -0.53 7.83
CA ALA A 13 -7.90 -0.44 6.69
C ALA A 13 -8.07 -1.65 5.75
N GLN A 14 -8.11 -2.87 6.30
CA GLN A 14 -8.30 -4.09 5.50
C GLN A 14 -9.65 -4.11 4.77
N ARG A 15 -10.73 -3.64 5.42
CA ARG A 15 -12.05 -3.53 4.78
C ARG A 15 -12.06 -2.51 3.65
N LYS A 16 -11.50 -1.31 3.88
CA LYS A 16 -11.41 -0.27 2.84
C LYS A 16 -10.63 -0.76 1.62
N LEU A 17 -9.49 -1.40 1.84
CA LEU A 17 -8.68 -1.95 0.75
C LEU A 17 -9.44 -3.00 -0.06
N ARG A 18 -10.15 -3.93 0.60
CA ARG A 18 -10.94 -4.95 -0.10
C ARG A 18 -12.08 -4.34 -0.92
N GLN A 19 -12.75 -3.32 -0.40
CA GLN A 19 -13.78 -2.58 -1.14
C GLN A 19 -13.20 -1.88 -2.38
N ALA A 20 -12.04 -1.25 -2.26
CA ALA A 20 -11.35 -0.65 -3.41
C ALA A 20 -10.92 -1.69 -4.45
N LEU A 21 -10.55 -2.89 -4.01
CA LEU A 21 -10.17 -3.98 -4.92
C LEU A 21 -11.38 -4.60 -5.62
N GLU A 22 -12.54 -4.67 -4.97
CA GLU A 22 -13.76 -5.16 -5.60
C GLU A 22 -14.14 -4.35 -6.84
N SER A 23 -13.89 -3.03 -6.85
CA SER A 23 -14.18 -2.17 -8.01
C SER A 23 -13.04 -2.08 -9.03
N ALA A 24 -11.78 -2.30 -8.61
CA ALA A 24 -10.62 -1.97 -9.43
C ALA A 24 -9.68 -3.14 -9.78
N GLY A 25 -9.90 -4.35 -9.23
CA GLY A 25 -9.23 -5.57 -9.70
C GLY A 25 -8.72 -6.52 -8.60
N SER A 26 -7.45 -6.95 -8.71
CA SER A 26 -6.85 -7.93 -7.79
C SER A 26 -5.36 -7.68 -7.64
N ILE A 27 -4.84 -7.89 -6.43
CA ILE A 27 -3.40 -7.80 -6.12
C ILE A 27 -2.84 -9.21 -6.02
N ARG A 28 -1.54 -9.42 -6.29
CA ARG A 28 -0.92 -10.72 -6.06
C ARG A 28 -0.78 -10.98 -4.56
N ASN A 29 -1.12 -12.20 -4.14
CA ASN A 29 -0.88 -12.69 -2.79
C ASN A 29 0.57 -13.16 -2.62
N GLN A 30 0.91 -13.64 -1.42
CA GLN A 30 2.24 -14.17 -1.09
C GLN A 30 2.74 -15.28 -2.02
N VAL A 31 1.83 -16.02 -2.66
CA VAL A 31 2.12 -17.12 -3.59
C VAL A 31 2.02 -16.63 -5.06
N LYS A 32 2.08 -15.31 -5.29
CA LYS A 32 1.97 -14.64 -6.60
C LYS A 32 0.64 -14.86 -7.34
N LYS A 33 -0.40 -15.40 -6.68
CA LYS A 33 -1.74 -15.55 -7.27
C LYS A 33 -2.56 -14.29 -7.07
N LEU A 34 -3.33 -13.89 -8.08
CA LEU A 34 -4.25 -12.76 -7.97
C LEU A 34 -5.34 -13.04 -6.92
N THR A 35 -5.56 -12.08 -6.03
CA THR A 35 -6.61 -12.12 -5.02
C THR A 35 -7.26 -10.74 -4.84
N ASN A 36 -8.57 -10.77 -4.63
CA ASN A 36 -9.37 -9.60 -4.23
C ASN A 36 -9.50 -9.47 -2.70
N LYS A 37 -8.99 -10.45 -1.93
CA LYS A 37 -9.10 -10.47 -0.47
C LYS A 37 -7.73 -10.53 0.22
N PRO A 38 -6.80 -9.61 -0.06
CA PRO A 38 -5.52 -9.60 0.63
C PRO A 38 -5.71 -9.35 2.14
N THR A 39 -4.69 -9.74 2.91
CA THR A 39 -4.56 -9.37 4.32
C THR A 39 -3.72 -8.11 4.42
N MET A 40 -4.00 -7.24 5.39
CA MET A 40 -3.22 -6.02 5.56
C MET A 40 -1.75 -6.33 5.93
N ARG A 41 -1.51 -7.44 6.64
CA ARG A 41 -0.16 -7.96 6.86
C ARG A 41 0.64 -8.17 5.57
N TRP A 42 0.02 -8.79 4.56
CA TRP A 42 0.69 -9.01 3.27
C TRP A 42 1.00 -7.69 2.56
N VAL A 43 0.04 -6.76 2.58
CA VAL A 43 0.20 -5.43 2.01
C VAL A 43 1.39 -4.72 2.64
N PHE A 44 1.48 -4.70 3.98
CA PHE A 44 2.64 -4.14 4.68
C PHE A 44 3.96 -4.81 4.29
N GLN A 45 3.98 -6.13 4.13
CA GLN A 45 5.17 -6.85 3.69
C GLN A 45 5.63 -6.42 2.29
N MET A 46 4.71 -6.11 1.37
CA MET A 46 5.07 -5.58 0.05
C MET A 46 5.77 -4.21 0.13
N PHE A 47 5.43 -3.40 1.13
CA PHE A 47 6.05 -2.08 1.35
C PHE A 47 7.35 -2.12 2.17
N GLN A 48 7.68 -3.23 2.85
CA GLN A 48 8.92 -3.32 3.65
C GLN A 48 10.20 -3.12 2.85
N ALA A 49 10.17 -3.42 1.55
CA ALA A 49 11.31 -3.25 0.67
C ALA A 49 11.32 -1.90 -0.06
N VAL A 50 10.40 -0.98 0.28
CA VAL A 50 10.41 0.40 -0.24
C VAL A 50 11.30 1.24 0.66
N HIS A 51 12.28 1.92 0.07
CA HIS A 51 13.28 2.67 0.82
C HIS A 51 13.33 4.12 0.33
N LEU A 52 13.35 5.07 1.26
CA LEU A 52 13.69 6.45 0.96
C LEU A 52 15.22 6.57 0.88
N VAL A 53 15.73 7.06 -0.24
CA VAL A 53 17.15 7.23 -0.50
C VAL A 53 17.40 8.66 -0.94
N THR A 54 18.32 9.35 -0.28
CA THR A 54 18.73 10.69 -0.67
C THR A 54 19.93 10.59 -1.63
N LEU A 55 19.75 11.00 -2.89
CA LEU A 55 20.80 11.05 -3.90
C LEU A 55 21.00 12.51 -4.33
N ASN A 56 22.22 13.01 -4.26
CA ASN A 56 22.57 14.38 -4.65
C ASN A 56 21.70 15.47 -3.97
N GLY A 57 21.29 15.25 -2.72
CA GLY A 57 20.45 16.19 -1.96
C GLY A 57 18.96 16.13 -2.30
N ALA A 58 18.52 15.23 -3.18
CA ALA A 58 17.11 14.97 -3.48
C ALA A 58 16.66 13.62 -2.92
N ASP A 59 15.54 13.60 -2.22
CA ASP A 59 14.92 12.39 -1.70
C ASP A 59 14.19 11.63 -2.82
N GLN A 60 14.50 10.35 -2.96
CA GLN A 60 13.89 9.46 -3.95
C GLN A 60 13.40 8.18 -3.28
N VAL A 61 12.23 7.70 -3.72
CA VAL A 61 11.69 6.42 -3.25
C VAL A 61 12.18 5.30 -4.16
N SER A 62 13.05 4.45 -3.62
CA SER A 62 13.56 3.25 -4.29
C SER A 62 12.60 2.07 -4.14
N ASN A 63 12.62 1.19 -5.15
CA ASN A 63 11.85 -0.05 -5.21
C ASN A 63 10.32 0.15 -5.26
N LEU A 64 9.86 1.29 -5.79
CA LEU A 64 8.43 1.54 -6.02
C LEU A 64 7.99 0.96 -7.37
N THR A 65 7.83 -0.37 -7.44
CA THR A 65 7.34 -1.06 -8.64
C THR A 65 5.89 -0.68 -8.98
N SER A 66 5.47 -0.85 -10.24
CA SER A 66 4.10 -0.55 -10.70
C SER A 66 3.01 -1.24 -9.87
N GLU A 67 3.26 -2.46 -9.39
CA GLU A 67 2.30 -3.16 -8.51
C GLU A 67 2.12 -2.45 -7.16
N ARG A 68 3.20 -1.90 -6.58
CA ARG A 68 3.14 -1.12 -5.33
C ARG A 68 2.45 0.23 -5.54
N GLN A 69 2.66 0.85 -6.69
CA GLN A 69 1.95 2.08 -7.09
C GLN A 69 0.44 1.83 -7.22
N GLN A 70 0.03 0.72 -7.84
CA GLN A 70 -1.38 0.33 -7.90
C GLN A 70 -1.98 0.12 -6.51
N ILE A 71 -1.24 -0.52 -5.60
CA ILE A 71 -1.68 -0.70 -4.21
C ILE A 71 -1.84 0.65 -3.49
N LEU A 72 -0.95 1.61 -3.73
CA LEU A 72 -1.09 2.96 -3.17
C LEU A 72 -2.33 3.68 -3.70
N ASN A 73 -2.64 3.52 -4.98
CA ASN A 73 -3.88 4.05 -5.55
C ASN A 73 -5.14 3.46 -4.87
N TYR A 74 -5.11 2.18 -4.49
CA TYR A 74 -6.22 1.56 -3.73
C TYR A 74 -6.29 2.01 -2.27
N LEU A 75 -5.18 2.38 -1.65
CA LEU A 75 -5.14 2.90 -0.27
C LEU A 75 -5.56 4.38 -0.21
N GLY A 76 -5.42 5.09 -1.33
CA GLY A 76 -5.85 6.47 -1.52
C GLY A 76 -4.68 7.44 -1.72
N GLN A 77 -4.98 8.58 -2.34
CA GLN A 77 -3.99 9.59 -2.76
C GLN A 77 -3.13 10.11 -1.60
N VAL A 78 -3.71 10.29 -0.41
CA VAL A 78 -3.00 10.73 0.80
C VAL A 78 -1.90 9.74 1.20
N CYS A 79 -2.12 8.43 1.01
CA CYS A 79 -1.09 7.43 1.25
C CYS A 79 0.06 7.54 0.24
N GLY A 80 -0.24 7.84 -1.03
CA GLY A 80 0.76 8.04 -2.08
C GLY A 80 1.73 9.20 -1.81
N GLN A 81 1.24 10.29 -1.21
CA GLN A 81 2.06 11.46 -0.85
C GLN A 81 3.23 11.12 0.08
N TYR A 82 3.04 10.17 1.01
CA TYR A 82 4.14 9.69 1.88
C TYR A 82 5.24 8.94 1.13
N TYR A 83 4.94 8.43 -0.06
CA TYR A 83 5.89 7.76 -0.94
C TYR A 83 6.38 8.68 -2.06
N LEU A 84 6.25 10.00 -1.87
CA LEU A 84 6.62 11.01 -2.86
C LEU A 84 6.01 10.75 -4.25
N MET A 85 4.86 10.04 -4.29
CA MET A 85 4.04 9.97 -5.50
C MET A 85 3.33 11.32 -5.64
N VAL A 86 4.03 12.26 -6.26
CA VAL A 86 3.42 13.46 -6.82
C VAL A 86 2.79 13.00 -8.13
N GLU A 87 1.46 12.84 -8.15
CA GLU A 87 0.74 12.92 -9.42
C GLU A 87 0.88 14.37 -9.89
N ASP A 88 1.80 14.60 -10.82
CA ASP A 88 1.78 15.78 -11.66
C ASP A 88 0.50 15.74 -12.48
N GLY A 89 -0.46 16.62 -12.14
CA GLY A 89 -1.46 17.20 -13.05
C GLY A 89 -2.49 16.26 -13.69
#